data_AF-A0A8H4VLL1-F1
#
_entry.id   AF-A0A8H4VLL1-F1
#
_cell.length_a   1.000
_cell.length_b   1.000
_cell.length_c   1.000
_cell.angle_alpha   90.00
_cell.angle_beta   90.00
_cell.angle_gamma   90.00
#
_symmetry.space_group_name_H-M   'P 1'
#
loop_
_entity.id
_entity.type
_entity.pdbx_description
1 polymer ?
#
loop_
_entity_poly.entity_id
_entity_poly.type
_entity_poly.pdbx_seq_one_letter_code
_entity_poly.pdbx_strand_id
1 'polypeptide(L)'
;MPIAYDFGSYLRRTTGVHGWHVEELSGGAANFTVRARQTKHQDQGAQQDANIFRSEPTFVIKQAPSHFAKLPNVPFSPYRQTVEAEALRQFHEKDSGNSNLQVILARNPLIRIPRLLTHDAIYGILVQSDLGSHPNLHEALTSSHMSLFMASILGATLGHFLADLHSSAMISPEAIRLFHNGDAARVMEGVISQATSFMRDAGVDDFQVLGDWALKHWRNREKIAFSQGDLWFGTLLIDVDAGSSARLDTDESAKSPIIGICDREFAGPNHPAADIAQLVMFIIFLATHCEWFPLKHFGFYPEILSFDPDFF
;
A
#
# COMPACT_ATOMS: atom_id res chain seq x y z
N MET A 1 -12.34 23.20 -4.45
CA MET A 1 -12.07 21.75 -4.38
C MET A 1 -11.15 21.38 -5.53
N PRO A 2 -10.14 20.52 -5.33
CA PRO A 2 -9.35 20.00 -6.44
C PRO A 2 -10.25 19.30 -7.44
N ILE A 3 -9.95 19.47 -8.72
CA ILE A 3 -10.65 18.75 -9.77
C ILE A 3 -10.11 17.30 -9.74
N ALA A 4 -10.99 16.35 -9.43
CA ALA A 4 -10.66 14.94 -9.48
C ALA A 4 -10.21 14.56 -10.90
N TYR A 5 -9.22 13.66 -11.00
CA TYR A 5 -8.71 13.20 -12.29
C TYR A 5 -9.79 12.45 -13.10
N ASP A 6 -9.95 12.79 -14.39
CA ASP A 6 -10.93 12.14 -15.27
C ASP A 6 -10.39 10.81 -15.83
N PHE A 7 -10.52 9.76 -15.02
CA PHE A 7 -10.14 8.39 -15.39
C PHE A 7 -10.93 7.84 -16.58
N GLY A 8 -12.19 8.27 -16.78
CA GLY A 8 -13.01 7.82 -17.91
C GLY A 8 -12.47 8.32 -19.25
N SER A 9 -12.06 9.59 -19.29
CA SER A 9 -11.39 10.16 -20.45
C SER A 9 -10.02 9.55 -20.68
N TYR A 10 -9.23 9.30 -19.62
CA TYR A 10 -7.96 8.58 -19.72
C TYR A 10 -8.15 7.21 -20.37
N LEU A 11 -9.02 6.37 -19.82
CA LEU A 11 -9.29 5.02 -20.33
C LEU A 11 -9.77 5.03 -21.78
N ARG A 12 -10.65 5.96 -22.14
CA ARG A 12 -11.14 6.12 -23.52
C ARG A 12 -10.00 6.46 -24.48
N ARG A 13 -9.10 7.39 -24.12
CA ARG A 13 -7.96 7.78 -24.96
C ARG A 13 -6.95 6.65 -25.10
N THR A 14 -6.65 5.94 -24.01
CA THR A 14 -5.63 4.89 -23.99
C THR A 14 -6.10 3.61 -24.69
N THR A 15 -7.36 3.24 -24.54
CA THR A 15 -7.87 1.94 -25.04
C THR A 15 -8.69 2.04 -26.32
N GLY A 16 -9.17 3.23 -26.67
CA GLY A 16 -10.18 3.43 -27.72
C GLY A 16 -11.56 2.87 -27.39
N VAL A 17 -11.76 2.26 -26.20
CA VAL A 17 -13.01 1.62 -25.80
C VAL A 17 -13.96 2.65 -25.18
N HIS A 18 -15.21 2.60 -25.63
CA HIS A 18 -16.31 3.34 -25.02
C HIS A 18 -17.05 2.46 -24.01
N GLY A 19 -17.24 2.97 -22.79
CA GLY A 19 -18.03 2.29 -21.76
C GLY A 19 -17.18 1.64 -20.67
N TRP A 20 -16.68 2.47 -19.77
CA TRP A 20 -16.01 2.07 -18.53
C TRP A 20 -16.88 2.39 -17.34
N HIS A 21 -16.95 1.46 -16.39
CA HIS A 21 -17.44 1.75 -15.05
C HIS A 21 -16.21 2.01 -14.18
N VAL A 22 -16.18 3.20 -13.58
CA VAL A 22 -15.08 3.67 -12.74
C VAL A 22 -15.65 3.93 -11.36
N GLU A 23 -15.08 3.28 -10.37
CA GLU A 23 -15.48 3.34 -8.97
C GLU A 23 -14.30 3.87 -8.14
N GLU A 24 -14.50 4.95 -7.39
CA GLU A 24 -13.48 5.45 -6.48
C GLU A 24 -13.24 4.46 -5.34
N LEU A 25 -11.97 4.16 -5.06
CA LEU A 25 -11.59 3.30 -3.94
C LEU A 25 -11.23 4.17 -2.74
N SER A 26 -11.82 3.84 -1.59
CA SER A 26 -11.41 4.39 -0.30
C SER A 26 -10.11 3.75 0.18
N GLY A 27 -9.28 4.49 0.92
CA GLY A 27 -8.17 3.90 1.68
C GLY A 27 -6.84 4.67 1.65
N GLY A 28 -6.58 5.44 0.59
CA GLY A 28 -5.35 6.25 0.46
C GLY A 28 -5.59 7.75 0.55
N ALA A 29 -4.58 8.54 0.92
CA ALA A 29 -4.62 10.00 0.90
C ALA A 29 -3.72 10.63 -0.19
N ALA A 30 -2.70 9.89 -0.64
CA ALA A 30 -1.71 10.40 -1.59
C ALA A 30 -2.21 10.43 -3.03
N ASN A 31 -3.01 9.44 -3.45
CA ASN A 31 -3.39 9.24 -4.85
C ASN A 31 -4.89 9.28 -5.05
N PHE A 32 -5.34 9.77 -6.21
CA PHE A 32 -6.67 9.43 -6.70
C PHE A 32 -6.63 7.98 -7.15
N THR A 33 -7.49 7.14 -6.58
CA THR A 33 -7.46 5.69 -6.84
C THR A 33 -8.84 5.22 -7.23
N VAL A 34 -8.93 4.48 -8.33
CA VAL A 34 -10.19 3.94 -8.84
C VAL A 34 -10.04 2.49 -9.25
N ARG A 35 -11.12 1.72 -9.10
CA ARG A 35 -11.32 0.46 -9.79
C ARG A 35 -12.04 0.71 -11.10
N ALA A 36 -11.53 0.13 -12.17
CA ALA A 36 -12.14 0.21 -13.49
C ALA A 36 -12.55 -1.18 -13.97
N ARG A 37 -13.70 -1.25 -14.64
CA ARG A 37 -14.19 -2.44 -15.35
C ARG A 37 -14.90 -2.06 -16.64
N GLN A 38 -14.73 -2.87 -17.67
CA GLN A 38 -15.39 -2.62 -18.96
C GLN A 38 -16.90 -2.96 -18.85
N THR A 39 -17.78 -2.09 -19.34
CA THR A 39 -19.24 -2.29 -19.23
C THR A 39 -19.82 -3.18 -20.33
N LYS A 40 -19.15 -3.26 -21.48
CA LYS A 40 -19.51 -4.14 -22.62
C LYS A 40 -18.24 -4.60 -23.32
N HIS A 41 -18.04 -5.90 -23.47
CA HIS A 41 -17.03 -6.45 -24.38
C HIS A 41 -17.41 -6.04 -25.81
N GLN A 42 -16.71 -5.06 -26.38
CA GLN A 42 -16.81 -4.77 -27.80
C GLN A 42 -15.67 -5.47 -28.54
N ASP A 43 -16.04 -6.51 -29.30
CA ASP A 43 -15.18 -7.26 -30.21
C ASP A 43 -14.88 -6.45 -31.47
N GLN A 44 -14.18 -5.31 -31.38
CA GLN A 44 -13.67 -4.63 -32.58
C GLN A 44 -12.24 -4.11 -32.39
N GLY A 45 -11.35 -4.66 -33.23
CA GLY A 45 -10.04 -4.16 -33.70
C GLY A 45 -9.30 -3.09 -32.89
N ALA A 46 -8.86 -3.39 -31.67
CA ALA A 46 -8.16 -2.43 -30.83
C ALA A 46 -6.62 -2.58 -30.87
N GLN A 47 -5.95 -1.45 -30.67
CA GLN A 47 -4.49 -1.29 -30.56
C GLN A 47 -3.87 -2.17 -29.45
N GLN A 48 -2.57 -2.41 -29.53
CA GLN A 48 -1.80 -3.31 -28.68
C GLN A 48 -2.01 -3.08 -27.16
N ASP A 49 -2.17 -1.83 -26.72
CA ASP A 49 -2.39 -1.47 -25.32
C ASP A 49 -3.77 -1.90 -24.80
N ALA A 50 -4.79 -2.00 -25.66
CA ALA A 50 -6.11 -2.48 -25.26
C ALA A 50 -6.09 -3.96 -24.83
N ASN A 51 -5.07 -4.74 -25.23
CA ASN A 51 -4.95 -6.14 -24.82
C ASN A 51 -4.61 -6.28 -23.33
N ILE A 52 -3.80 -5.38 -22.77
CA ILE A 52 -3.43 -5.40 -21.34
C ILE A 52 -4.67 -5.16 -20.46
N PHE A 53 -5.54 -4.25 -20.89
CA PHE A 53 -6.78 -3.94 -20.16
C PHE A 53 -7.91 -4.95 -20.38
N ARG A 54 -7.77 -5.86 -21.37
CA ARG A 54 -8.74 -6.93 -21.66
C ARG A 54 -8.40 -8.25 -20.97
N SER A 55 -7.15 -8.47 -20.55
CA SER A 55 -6.76 -9.70 -19.86
C SER A 55 -7.28 -9.76 -18.42
N GLU A 56 -7.61 -8.61 -17.82
CA GLU A 56 -8.17 -8.52 -16.47
C GLU A 56 -9.64 -8.06 -16.52
N PRO A 57 -10.58 -8.73 -15.84
CA PRO A 57 -11.98 -8.30 -15.78
C PRO A 57 -12.13 -6.96 -15.03
N THR A 58 -11.25 -6.71 -14.06
CA THR A 58 -11.15 -5.46 -13.30
C THR A 58 -9.68 -5.14 -13.04
N PHE A 59 -9.37 -3.85 -12.92
CA PHE A 59 -8.03 -3.38 -12.58
C PHE A 59 -8.11 -2.07 -11.78
N VAL A 60 -7.02 -1.73 -11.09
CA VAL A 60 -6.91 -0.52 -10.28
C VAL A 60 -6.03 0.49 -11.01
N ILE A 61 -6.50 1.74 -11.08
CA ILE A 61 -5.75 2.87 -11.60
C ILE A 61 -5.48 3.83 -10.45
N LYS A 62 -4.22 4.20 -10.27
CA LYS A 62 -3.79 5.27 -9.38
C LYS A 62 -3.26 6.44 -10.19
N GLN A 63 -3.67 7.65 -9.85
CA GLN A 63 -3.08 8.87 -10.37
C GLN A 63 -2.51 9.69 -9.20
N ALA A 64 -1.22 9.98 -9.31
CA ALA A 64 -0.49 10.78 -8.35
C ALA A 64 -0.40 12.25 -8.80
N PRO A 65 -1.15 13.18 -8.18
CA PRO A 65 -0.90 14.59 -8.38
C PRO A 65 0.42 15.01 -7.70
N SER A 66 0.88 16.24 -7.96
CA SER A 66 2.05 16.86 -7.30
C SER A 66 1.83 17.25 -5.83
N HIS A 67 0.78 16.71 -5.23
CA HIS A 67 0.35 16.90 -3.85
C HIS A 67 -0.33 15.61 -3.34
N PHE A 68 -0.73 15.58 -2.07
CA PHE A 68 -1.64 14.55 -1.57
C PHE A 68 -3.05 14.77 -2.12
N ALA A 69 -3.63 13.77 -2.78
CA ALA A 69 -4.98 13.85 -3.36
C ALA A 69 -6.05 14.34 -2.37
N LYS A 70 -5.99 13.92 -1.10
CA LYS A 70 -6.92 14.37 -0.04
C LYS A 70 -6.51 15.66 0.66
N LEU A 71 -5.25 16.08 0.52
CA LEU A 71 -4.66 17.24 1.19
C LEU A 71 -3.84 18.06 0.19
N PRO A 72 -4.53 18.83 -0.67
CA PRO A 72 -3.93 19.44 -1.85
C PRO A 72 -2.88 20.50 -1.57
N ASN A 73 -2.90 21.03 -0.34
CA ASN A 73 -1.94 22.03 0.13
C ASN A 73 -0.62 21.40 0.59
N VAL A 74 -0.54 20.07 0.67
CA VAL A 74 0.67 19.34 1.06
C VAL A 74 1.36 18.83 -0.20
N PRO A 75 2.51 19.41 -0.59
CA PRO A 75 3.25 18.95 -1.76
C PRO A 75 3.73 17.50 -1.58
N PHE A 76 3.58 16.71 -2.62
CA PHE A 76 4.11 15.35 -2.65
C PHE A 76 4.36 14.93 -4.10
N SER A 77 5.59 14.56 -4.41
CA SER A 77 6.02 14.32 -5.78
C SER A 77 5.31 13.12 -6.42
N PRO A 78 4.90 13.23 -7.70
CA PRO A 78 4.30 12.10 -8.42
C PRO A 78 5.29 10.96 -8.65
N TYR A 79 6.60 11.19 -8.45
CA TYR A 79 7.63 10.17 -8.52
C TYR A 79 7.38 8.96 -7.60
N ARG A 80 6.55 9.11 -6.56
CA ARG A 80 6.06 8.01 -5.72
C ARG A 80 5.39 6.87 -6.51
N GLN A 81 4.78 7.17 -7.67
CA GLN A 81 4.22 6.13 -8.55
C GLN A 81 5.28 5.37 -9.34
N THR A 82 6.40 6.01 -9.67
CA THR A 82 7.56 5.31 -10.25
C THR A 82 8.13 4.30 -9.26
N VAL A 83 8.18 4.67 -7.97
CA VAL A 83 8.62 3.80 -6.88
C VAL A 83 7.67 2.61 -6.70
N GLU A 84 6.36 2.86 -6.66
CA GLU A 84 5.36 1.78 -6.60
C GLU A 84 5.46 0.87 -7.82
N ALA A 85 5.50 1.42 -9.04
CA ALA A 85 5.65 0.66 -10.28
C ALA A 85 6.87 -0.25 -10.24
N GLU A 86 8.02 0.28 -9.80
CA GLU A 86 9.25 -0.48 -9.72
C GLU A 86 9.19 -1.58 -8.67
N ALA A 87 8.59 -1.33 -7.50
CA ALA A 87 8.36 -2.36 -6.51
C ALA A 87 7.51 -3.51 -7.09
N LEU A 88 6.43 -3.19 -7.82
CA LEU A 88 5.57 -4.19 -8.46
C LEU A 88 6.32 -4.99 -9.54
N ARG A 89 7.20 -4.36 -10.35
CA ARG A 89 8.04 -5.09 -11.31
C ARG A 89 8.92 -6.11 -10.61
N GLN A 90 9.62 -5.69 -9.56
CA GLN A 90 10.55 -6.55 -8.81
C GLN A 90 9.91 -7.80 -8.22
N PHE A 91 8.61 -7.75 -7.87
CA PHE A 91 7.89 -8.92 -7.36
C PHE A 91 7.47 -9.92 -8.44
N HIS A 92 7.32 -9.51 -9.70
CA HIS A 92 6.64 -10.30 -10.72
C HIS A 92 7.48 -10.60 -11.97
N GLU A 93 8.34 -9.68 -12.39
CA GLU A 93 9.15 -9.83 -13.58
C GLU A 93 10.40 -10.69 -13.29
N LYS A 94 10.70 -11.65 -14.17
CA LYS A 94 11.83 -12.59 -13.97
C LYS A 94 13.21 -11.94 -14.12
N ASP A 95 13.28 -10.78 -14.77
CA ASP A 95 14.53 -10.11 -15.15
C ASP A 95 14.62 -8.65 -14.65
N SER A 96 13.76 -8.23 -13.73
CA SER A 96 13.70 -6.83 -13.25
C SER A 96 14.91 -6.40 -12.41
N GLY A 97 15.89 -7.28 -12.18
CA GLY A 97 17.18 -6.94 -11.58
C GLY A 97 17.64 -7.95 -10.52
N ASN A 98 18.66 -7.57 -9.75
CA ASN A 98 19.28 -8.38 -8.69
C ASN A 98 18.39 -8.56 -7.43
N SER A 99 17.08 -8.33 -7.50
CA SER A 99 16.21 -8.47 -6.32
C SER A 99 15.66 -9.89 -6.21
N ASN A 100 15.72 -10.47 -5.00
CA ASN A 100 15.12 -11.78 -4.72
C ASN A 100 13.61 -11.69 -4.42
N LEU A 101 12.94 -10.58 -4.73
CA LEU A 101 11.56 -10.31 -4.32
C LEU A 101 10.56 -11.27 -4.96
N GLN A 102 10.76 -11.63 -6.23
CA GLN A 102 9.96 -12.67 -6.88
C GLN A 102 10.08 -14.03 -6.17
N VAL A 103 11.28 -14.41 -5.74
CA VAL A 103 11.52 -15.68 -5.01
C VAL A 103 10.82 -15.65 -3.65
N ILE A 104 10.86 -14.51 -2.95
CA ILE A 104 10.15 -14.32 -1.68
C ILE A 104 8.64 -14.49 -1.89
N LEU A 105 8.06 -13.83 -2.88
CA LEU A 105 6.63 -13.96 -3.16
C LEU A 105 6.25 -15.40 -3.54
N ALA A 106 7.06 -16.09 -4.34
CA ALA A 106 6.83 -17.49 -4.70
C ALA A 106 6.86 -18.45 -3.49
N ARG A 107 7.66 -18.15 -2.46
CA ARG A 107 7.71 -18.91 -1.20
C ARG A 107 6.54 -18.63 -0.27
N ASN A 108 5.79 -17.56 -0.52
CA ASN A 108 4.70 -17.09 0.31
C ASN A 108 3.36 -17.16 -0.46
N PRO A 109 2.82 -18.36 -0.74
CA PRO A 109 1.67 -18.55 -1.62
C PRO A 109 0.33 -18.02 -1.09
N LEU A 110 0.28 -17.59 0.17
CA LEU A 110 -0.87 -16.92 0.80
C LEU A 110 -0.76 -15.40 0.76
N ILE A 111 0.32 -14.85 0.20
CA ILE A 111 0.49 -13.42 -0.04
C ILE A 111 0.15 -13.12 -1.50
N ARG A 112 -0.57 -12.02 -1.72
CA ARG A 112 -0.86 -11.48 -3.04
C ARG A 112 -0.35 -10.04 -3.11
N ILE A 113 0.41 -9.75 -4.15
CA ILE A 113 0.86 -8.40 -4.50
C ILE A 113 0.31 -8.12 -5.89
N PRO A 114 -0.25 -6.93 -6.14
CA PRO A 114 -0.72 -6.56 -7.47
C PRO A 114 0.38 -6.74 -8.53
N ARG A 115 0.00 -7.12 -9.74
CA ARG A 115 0.90 -7.07 -10.90
C ARG A 115 0.84 -5.68 -11.52
N LEU A 116 1.99 -5.15 -11.89
CA LEU A 116 2.03 -3.97 -12.75
C LEU A 116 1.42 -4.31 -14.12
N LEU A 117 0.46 -3.52 -14.57
CA LEU A 117 -0.11 -3.63 -15.91
C LEU A 117 0.49 -2.57 -16.84
N THR A 118 0.52 -1.31 -16.39
CA THR A 118 1.22 -0.24 -17.09
C THR A 118 1.57 0.90 -16.14
N HIS A 119 2.58 1.70 -16.49
CA HIS A 119 3.00 2.88 -15.75
C HIS A 119 3.32 4.02 -16.72
N ASP A 120 2.67 5.15 -16.55
CA ASP A 120 2.91 6.38 -17.28
C ASP A 120 3.50 7.41 -16.31
N ALA A 121 4.83 7.51 -16.32
CA ALA A 121 5.57 8.40 -15.44
C ALA A 121 5.30 9.89 -15.73
N ILE A 122 4.91 10.23 -16.96
CA ILE A 122 4.70 11.63 -17.38
C ILE A 122 3.43 12.17 -16.72
N TYR A 123 2.37 11.38 -16.69
CA TYR A 123 1.10 11.77 -16.05
C TYR A 123 0.94 11.26 -14.62
N GLY A 124 1.95 10.55 -14.10
CA GLY A 124 1.93 9.97 -12.75
C GLY A 124 0.83 8.92 -12.60
N ILE A 125 0.63 8.07 -13.62
CA ILE A 125 -0.42 7.07 -13.64
C ILE A 125 0.18 5.68 -13.48
N LEU A 126 -0.37 4.91 -12.56
CA LEU A 126 -0.06 3.50 -12.35
C LEU A 126 -1.32 2.68 -12.57
N VAL A 127 -1.24 1.63 -13.38
CA VAL A 127 -2.30 0.63 -13.53
C VAL A 127 -1.79 -0.70 -13.03
N GLN A 128 -2.55 -1.34 -12.17
CA GLN A 128 -2.20 -2.62 -11.55
C GLN A 128 -3.38 -3.60 -11.52
N SER A 129 -3.10 -4.90 -11.42
CA SER A 129 -4.14 -5.91 -11.27
C SER A 129 -4.97 -5.65 -10.01
N ASP A 130 -6.26 -5.92 -10.07
CA ASP A 130 -7.15 -5.78 -8.92
C ASP A 130 -6.93 -6.92 -7.91
N LEU A 131 -6.85 -6.58 -6.63
CA LEU A 131 -6.81 -7.57 -5.55
C LEU A 131 -8.20 -8.04 -5.15
N GLY A 132 -9.27 -7.39 -5.63
CA GLY A 132 -10.65 -7.70 -5.29
C GLY A 132 -11.23 -6.78 -4.22
N SER A 133 -12.53 -6.93 -3.96
CA SER A 133 -13.24 -6.21 -2.89
C SER A 133 -13.13 -7.00 -1.59
N HIS A 134 -12.04 -6.81 -0.87
CA HIS A 134 -11.80 -7.48 0.40
C HIS A 134 -11.75 -6.48 1.56
N PRO A 135 -12.19 -6.86 2.77
CA PRO A 135 -12.01 -6.03 3.95
C PRO A 135 -10.53 -5.78 4.20
N ASN A 136 -10.20 -4.61 4.73
CA ASN A 136 -8.84 -4.38 5.23
C ASN A 136 -8.59 -5.15 6.53
N LEU A 137 -7.35 -5.21 7.02
CA LEU A 137 -7.02 -6.00 8.21
C LEU A 137 -7.78 -5.54 9.47
N HIS A 138 -8.06 -4.24 9.60
CA HIS A 138 -8.87 -3.73 10.71
C HIS A 138 -10.29 -4.29 10.69
N GLU A 139 -10.95 -4.17 9.55
CA GLU A 139 -12.32 -4.65 9.33
C GLU A 139 -12.40 -6.17 9.50
N ALA A 140 -11.38 -6.89 9.03
CA ALA A 140 -11.28 -8.33 9.20
C ALA A 140 -11.14 -8.70 10.68
N LEU A 141 -10.21 -8.09 11.42
CA LEU A 141 -9.97 -8.43 12.83
C LEU A 141 -11.10 -8.01 13.78
N THR A 142 -11.88 -6.99 13.42
CA THR A 142 -13.04 -6.52 14.20
C THR A 142 -14.35 -7.18 13.80
N SER A 143 -14.35 -8.00 12.74
CA SER A 143 -15.53 -8.74 12.30
C SER A 143 -15.90 -9.84 13.27
N SER A 144 -17.20 -10.01 13.54
CA SER A 144 -17.73 -11.14 14.32
C SER A 144 -17.46 -12.50 13.68
N HIS A 145 -17.09 -12.53 12.39
CA HIS A 145 -16.75 -13.76 11.67
C HIS A 145 -15.26 -14.15 11.80
N MET A 146 -14.43 -13.29 12.38
CA MET A 146 -13.01 -13.59 12.58
C MET A 146 -12.83 -14.44 13.84
N SER A 147 -12.40 -15.70 13.66
CA SER A 147 -12.03 -16.56 14.78
C SER A 147 -10.59 -16.30 15.23
N LEU A 148 -10.30 -16.60 16.50
CA LEU A 148 -8.94 -16.52 17.05
C LEU A 148 -7.94 -17.37 16.25
N PHE A 149 -8.40 -18.53 15.77
CA PHE A 149 -7.59 -19.42 14.94
C PHE A 149 -7.23 -18.78 13.60
N MET A 150 -8.19 -18.16 12.90
CA MET A 150 -7.95 -17.46 11.64
C MET A 150 -7.04 -16.24 11.83
N ALA A 151 -7.25 -15.47 12.90
CA ALA A 151 -6.37 -14.35 13.25
C ALA A 151 -4.92 -14.82 13.53
N SER A 152 -4.75 -15.96 14.19
CA SER A 152 -3.44 -16.58 14.42
C SER A 152 -2.76 -16.99 13.10
N ILE A 153 -3.50 -17.61 12.17
CA ILE A 153 -2.97 -17.95 10.85
C ILE A 153 -2.56 -16.69 10.09
N LEU A 154 -3.39 -15.64 10.08
CA LEU A 154 -3.06 -14.36 9.45
C LEU A 154 -1.76 -13.78 10.00
N GLY A 155 -1.63 -13.72 11.33
CA GLY A 155 -0.42 -13.24 12.00
C GLY A 155 0.81 -14.05 11.64
N ALA A 156 0.71 -15.38 11.64
CA ALA A 156 1.80 -16.26 11.25
C ALA A 156 2.18 -16.11 9.77
N THR A 157 1.21 -16.04 8.86
CA THR A 157 1.44 -15.84 7.42
C THR A 157 2.13 -14.52 7.14
N LEU A 158 1.64 -13.42 7.72
CA LEU A 158 2.25 -12.10 7.55
C LEU A 158 3.65 -12.03 8.18
N GLY A 159 3.83 -12.60 9.37
CA GLY A 159 5.11 -12.66 10.05
C GLY A 159 6.17 -13.43 9.26
N HIS A 160 5.84 -14.59 8.70
CA HIS A 160 6.75 -15.34 7.83
C HIS A 160 7.11 -14.56 6.57
N PHE A 161 6.14 -13.92 5.91
CA PHE A 161 6.42 -13.10 4.74
C PHE A 161 7.35 -11.93 5.05
N LEU A 162 7.13 -11.21 6.15
CA LEU A 162 7.98 -10.10 6.56
C LEU A 162 9.38 -10.58 6.94
N ALA A 163 9.50 -11.73 7.61
CA ALA A 163 10.79 -12.34 7.90
C ALA A 163 11.56 -12.67 6.60
N ASP A 164 10.91 -13.28 5.62
CA ASP A 164 11.53 -13.56 4.31
C ASP A 164 11.91 -12.28 3.56
N LEU A 165 11.01 -11.29 3.56
CA LEU A 165 11.21 -9.99 2.90
C LEU A 165 12.43 -9.27 3.49
N HIS A 166 12.48 -9.18 4.81
CA HIS A 166 13.50 -8.43 5.54
C HIS A 166 14.83 -9.17 5.65
N SER A 167 14.83 -10.50 5.52
CA SER A 167 16.05 -11.33 5.49
C SER A 167 16.65 -11.46 4.09
N SER A 168 15.98 -10.95 3.06
CA SER A 168 16.51 -11.01 1.70
C SER A 168 17.82 -10.24 1.58
N ALA A 169 18.78 -10.85 0.86
CA ALA A 169 20.20 -10.49 0.84
C ALA A 169 20.51 -8.97 0.71
N MET A 170 21.71 -8.59 1.16
CA MET A 170 22.19 -7.20 1.24
C MET A 170 21.69 -6.33 0.10
N ILE A 171 21.03 -5.23 0.47
CA ILE A 171 20.58 -4.22 -0.46
C ILE A 171 21.78 -3.70 -1.26
N SER A 172 21.72 -3.90 -2.58
CA SER A 172 22.75 -3.38 -3.48
C SER A 172 22.69 -1.85 -3.56
N PRO A 173 23.83 -1.16 -3.81
CA PRO A 173 23.83 0.28 -4.06
C PRO A 173 22.90 0.71 -5.21
N GLU A 174 22.67 -0.18 -6.18
CA GLU A 174 21.73 0.05 -7.27
C GLU A 174 20.28 0.08 -6.78
N ALA A 175 19.88 -0.85 -5.91
CA ALA A 175 18.55 -0.83 -5.30
C ALA A 175 18.31 0.45 -4.48
N ILE A 176 19.34 0.95 -3.77
CA ILE A 176 19.24 2.23 -3.04
C ILE A 176 18.98 3.40 -3.99
N ARG A 177 19.65 3.44 -5.14
CA ARG A 177 19.44 4.49 -6.16
C ARG A 177 18.06 4.37 -6.80
N LEU A 178 17.68 3.16 -7.17
CA LEU A 178 16.45 2.86 -7.88
C LEU A 178 15.21 3.25 -7.06
N PHE A 179 15.23 2.99 -5.76
CA PHE A 179 14.16 3.33 -4.82
C PHE A 179 14.40 4.65 -4.08
N HIS A 180 15.30 5.51 -4.56
CA HIS A 180 15.58 6.79 -3.90
C HIS A 180 14.40 7.76 -4.06
N ASN A 181 13.60 7.89 -3.00
CA ASN A 181 12.45 8.81 -2.96
C ASN A 181 12.64 9.88 -1.88
N GLY A 182 13.36 10.95 -2.21
CA GLY A 182 13.66 12.04 -1.28
C GLY A 182 12.40 12.78 -0.79
N ASP A 183 11.37 12.89 -1.62
CA ASP A 183 10.11 13.54 -1.26
C ASP A 183 9.32 12.71 -0.23
N ALA A 184 9.18 11.41 -0.46
CA ALA A 184 8.57 10.52 0.52
C ALA A 184 9.35 10.50 1.84
N ALA A 185 10.68 10.54 1.77
CA ALA A 185 11.52 10.61 2.96
C ALA A 185 11.28 11.89 3.79
N ARG A 186 11.10 13.03 3.12
CA ARG A 186 10.76 14.32 3.77
C ARG A 186 9.36 14.32 4.35
N VAL A 187 8.38 13.75 3.64
CA VAL A 187 7.01 13.58 4.14
C VAL A 187 7.01 12.79 5.44
N MET A 188 7.65 11.62 5.46
CA MET A 188 7.73 10.78 6.66
C MET A 188 8.49 11.46 7.80
N GLU A 189 9.56 12.19 7.50
CA GLU A 189 10.26 13.01 8.50
C GLU A 189 9.33 14.06 9.13
N GLY A 190 8.50 14.72 8.31
CA GLY A 190 7.49 15.67 8.78
C GLY A 190 6.45 15.01 9.68
N VAL A 191 5.96 13.82 9.33
CA VAL A 191 5.04 13.04 10.18
C VAL A 191 5.68 12.69 11.52
N ILE A 192 6.94 12.23 11.51
CA ILE A 192 7.70 11.89 12.73
C ILE A 192 7.93 13.14 13.58
N SER A 193 8.25 14.28 12.97
CA SER A 193 8.45 15.54 13.69
C SER A 193 7.19 15.99 14.42
N GLN A 194 6.01 15.75 13.85
CA GLN A 194 4.74 16.10 14.48
C GLN A 194 4.41 15.22 15.69
N ALA A 195 4.96 14.00 15.78
CA ALA A 195 4.77 13.12 16.93
C ALA A 195 5.19 13.80 18.26
N THR A 196 6.22 14.64 18.23
CA THR A 196 6.66 15.44 19.38
C THR A 196 5.55 16.36 19.90
N SER A 197 4.84 17.04 19.00
CA SER A 197 3.72 17.91 19.35
C SER A 197 2.56 17.09 19.92
N PHE A 198 2.23 15.95 19.32
CA PHE A 198 1.17 15.09 19.85
C PHE A 198 1.48 14.52 21.23
N MET A 199 2.74 14.10 21.47
CA MET A 199 3.17 13.63 22.78
C MET A 199 3.11 14.73 23.84
N ARG A 200 3.53 15.96 23.49
CA ARG A 200 3.40 17.13 24.37
C ARG A 200 1.95 17.38 24.74
N ASP A 201 1.08 17.43 23.74
CA ASP A 201 -0.34 17.75 23.93
C ASP A 201 -1.08 16.64 24.70
N ALA A 202 -0.59 15.40 24.63
CA ALA A 202 -1.03 14.26 25.43
C ALA A 202 -0.45 14.23 26.87
N GLY A 203 0.44 15.16 27.23
CA GLY A 203 1.04 15.23 28.56
C GLY A 203 2.13 14.19 28.84
N VAL A 204 2.84 13.70 27.81
CA VAL A 204 3.99 12.80 27.95
C VAL A 204 5.18 13.60 28.49
N ASP A 205 5.69 13.28 29.67
CA ASP A 205 6.71 14.08 30.37
C ASP A 205 8.02 14.26 29.58
N ASP A 206 8.47 13.22 28.87
CA ASP A 206 9.72 13.18 28.12
C ASP A 206 9.53 13.34 26.60
N PHE A 207 8.41 13.95 26.17
CA PHE A 207 8.03 14.10 24.75
C PHE A 207 9.16 14.64 23.86
N GLN A 208 9.94 15.59 24.35
CA GLN A 208 11.03 16.22 23.58
C GLN A 208 12.16 15.22 23.33
N VAL A 209 12.56 14.46 24.35
CA VAL A 209 13.62 13.44 24.26
C VAL A 209 13.20 12.32 23.31
N LEU A 210 11.95 11.84 23.44
CA LEU A 210 11.39 10.81 22.56
C LEU A 210 11.30 11.29 21.10
N GLY A 211 10.86 12.53 20.88
CA GLY A 211 10.79 13.15 19.57
C GLY A 211 12.16 13.27 18.89
N ASP A 212 13.16 13.74 19.63
CA ASP A 212 14.54 13.85 19.16
C ASP A 212 15.13 12.47 18.82
N TRP A 213 14.83 11.45 19.62
CA TRP A 213 15.25 10.07 19.36
C TRP A 213 14.59 9.50 18.11
N ALA A 214 13.28 9.71 17.92
CA ALA A 214 12.55 9.25 16.74
C ALA A 214 13.12 9.89 15.46
N LEU A 215 13.33 11.21 15.46
CA LEU A 215 13.94 11.92 14.32
C LEU A 215 15.38 11.48 14.07
N LYS A 216 16.19 11.34 15.13
CA LYS A 216 17.57 10.86 15.02
C LYS A 216 17.62 9.45 14.46
N HIS A 217 16.72 8.56 14.90
CA HIS A 217 16.61 7.21 14.37
C HIS A 217 16.24 7.24 12.88
N TRP A 218 15.21 8.01 12.50
CA TRP A 218 14.83 8.16 11.10
C TRP A 218 15.97 8.64 10.21
N ARG A 219 16.66 9.73 10.59
CA ARG A 219 17.74 10.31 9.79
C ARG A 219 18.96 9.40 9.65
N ASN A 220 19.27 8.63 10.69
CA ASN A 220 20.47 7.78 10.74
C ASN A 220 20.18 6.30 10.47
N ARG A 221 18.96 5.94 10.09
CA ARG A 221 18.56 4.54 9.89
C ARG A 221 19.40 3.88 8.81
N GLU A 222 19.78 2.64 9.07
CA GLU A 222 20.45 1.82 8.06
C GLU A 222 19.43 1.26 7.07
N LYS A 223 19.78 1.27 5.78
CA LYS A 223 18.93 0.75 4.70
C LYS A 223 19.35 -0.67 4.32
N ILE A 224 19.08 -1.60 5.23
CA ILE A 224 19.64 -2.96 5.20
C ILE A 224 18.69 -4.01 4.63
N ALA A 225 17.40 -3.69 4.49
CA ALA A 225 16.38 -4.60 4.00
C ALA A 225 15.43 -3.89 3.04
N PHE A 226 14.73 -4.63 2.20
CA PHE A 226 13.63 -4.08 1.41
C PHE A 226 12.39 -4.00 2.29
N SER A 227 11.73 -2.85 2.30
CA SER A 227 10.54 -2.59 3.12
C SER A 227 9.38 -2.15 2.24
N GLN A 228 8.15 -2.38 2.73
CA GLN A 228 6.96 -1.81 2.08
C GLN A 228 6.86 -0.31 2.36
N GLY A 229 7.28 0.16 3.54
CA GLY A 229 7.52 1.58 3.85
C GLY A 229 6.33 2.35 4.44
N ASP A 230 5.12 1.80 4.36
CA ASP A 230 3.88 2.31 4.97
C ASP A 230 2.93 1.14 5.31
N LEU A 231 3.36 0.29 6.25
CA LEU A 231 2.70 -0.99 6.54
C LEU A 231 1.72 -0.82 7.69
N TRP A 232 0.46 -0.60 7.34
CA TRP A 232 -0.63 -0.43 8.30
C TRP A 232 -1.87 -1.21 7.86
N PHE A 233 -2.91 -1.23 8.70
CA PHE A 233 -4.09 -2.06 8.44
C PHE A 233 -4.77 -1.78 7.10
N GLY A 234 -4.73 -0.53 6.62
CA GLY A 234 -5.32 -0.13 5.34
C GLY A 234 -4.59 -0.66 4.10
N THR A 235 -3.32 -1.04 4.20
CA THR A 235 -2.54 -1.60 3.08
C THR A 235 -2.61 -3.14 3.00
N LEU A 236 -3.36 -3.75 3.91
CA LEU A 236 -3.53 -5.20 4.04
C LEU A 236 -4.99 -5.58 3.79
N LEU A 237 -5.27 -6.24 2.67
CA LEU A 237 -6.58 -6.71 2.26
C LEU A 237 -6.73 -8.21 2.55
N ILE A 238 -7.82 -8.63 3.19
CA ILE A 238 -7.97 -9.99 3.72
C ILE A 238 -9.06 -10.74 2.98
N ASP A 239 -8.67 -11.78 2.24
CA ASP A 239 -9.59 -12.73 1.65
C ASP A 239 -9.70 -13.96 2.56
N VAL A 240 -10.79 -14.04 3.32
CA VAL A 240 -11.12 -15.18 4.18
C VAL A 240 -11.79 -16.33 3.43
N ASP A 241 -12.25 -16.10 2.19
CA ASP A 241 -13.06 -17.04 1.40
C ASP A 241 -12.29 -17.70 0.26
N ALA A 242 -11.05 -17.28 -0.02
CA ALA A 242 -10.21 -17.74 -1.13
C ALA A 242 -10.06 -19.27 -1.23
N GLY A 243 -10.18 -20.00 -0.11
CA GLY A 243 -10.11 -21.46 -0.06
C GLY A 243 -11.36 -22.20 -0.59
N SER A 244 -12.35 -21.48 -1.14
CA SER A 244 -13.64 -22.07 -1.54
C SER A 244 -13.67 -22.62 -2.97
N SER A 245 -12.65 -22.37 -3.80
CA SER A 245 -12.66 -22.74 -5.22
C SER A 245 -12.17 -24.16 -5.53
N ALA A 246 -11.71 -24.91 -4.52
CA ALA A 246 -11.29 -26.30 -4.69
C ALA A 246 -12.21 -27.25 -3.92
N ARG A 247 -13.19 -27.81 -4.64
CA ARG A 247 -13.92 -29.07 -4.41
C ARG A 247 -14.57 -29.31 -3.04
N LEU A 248 -15.90 -29.47 -3.10
CA LEU A 248 -16.70 -30.23 -2.14
C LEU A 248 -16.09 -31.63 -1.94
N ASP A 249 -15.26 -31.82 -0.91
CA ASP A 249 -15.00 -33.13 -0.32
C ASP A 249 -14.54 -32.95 1.13
N THR A 250 -15.54 -32.97 2.02
CA THR A 250 -15.59 -33.49 3.42
C THR A 250 -14.44 -33.37 4.42
N ASP A 251 -13.32 -32.73 4.10
CA ASP A 251 -12.25 -32.49 5.07
C ASP A 251 -12.25 -30.99 5.43
N GLU A 252 -12.55 -30.67 6.69
CA GLU A 252 -12.33 -29.36 7.31
C GLU A 252 -10.84 -29.00 7.39
N SER A 253 -10.05 -29.35 6.37
CA SER A 253 -8.74 -28.77 6.12
C SER A 253 -8.94 -27.26 5.99
N ALA A 254 -8.59 -26.56 7.06
CA ALA A 254 -8.94 -25.18 7.28
C ALA A 254 -8.54 -24.31 6.09
N LYS A 255 -9.50 -23.58 5.53
CA LYS A 255 -9.25 -22.58 4.50
C LYS A 255 -8.29 -21.54 5.08
N SER A 256 -7.07 -21.48 4.57
CA SER A 256 -6.12 -20.44 4.97
C SER A 256 -6.49 -19.12 4.33
N PRO A 257 -6.55 -18.02 5.10
CA PRO A 257 -6.84 -16.71 4.54
C PRO A 257 -5.68 -16.23 3.67
N ILE A 258 -6.01 -15.46 2.63
CA ILE A 258 -5.03 -14.82 1.75
C ILE A 258 -4.90 -13.35 2.13
N ILE A 259 -3.66 -12.85 2.11
CA ILE A 259 -3.33 -11.45 2.42
C ILE A 259 -2.89 -10.75 1.14
N GLY A 260 -3.71 -9.82 0.67
CA GLY A 260 -3.33 -8.84 -0.35
C GLY A 260 -2.54 -7.68 0.27
N ILE A 261 -1.42 -7.30 -0.30
CA ILE A 261 -0.60 -6.16 0.14
C ILE A 261 -0.49 -5.15 -0.98
N CYS A 262 -0.97 -3.92 -0.74
CA CYS A 262 -0.99 -2.84 -1.73
C CYS A 262 -0.22 -1.59 -1.26
N ASP A 263 -0.24 -0.54 -2.09
CA ASP A 263 0.27 0.81 -1.76
C ASP A 263 1.77 0.86 -1.44
N ARG A 264 2.59 0.57 -2.44
CA ARG A 264 4.06 0.50 -2.30
C ARG A 264 4.78 1.79 -2.69
N GLU A 265 4.12 2.94 -2.53
CA GLU A 265 4.68 4.24 -2.94
C GLU A 265 5.83 4.75 -2.03
N PHE A 266 5.95 4.17 -0.83
CA PHE A 266 7.05 4.34 0.13
C PHE A 266 8.06 3.19 0.10
N ALA A 267 7.91 2.22 -0.80
CA ALA A 267 8.71 1.00 -0.79
C ALA A 267 10.17 1.25 -1.16
N GLY A 268 11.05 0.40 -0.64
CA GLY A 268 12.47 0.42 -0.96
C GLY A 268 13.35 0.06 0.23
N PRO A 269 14.67 0.26 0.08
CA PRO A 269 15.61 -0.03 1.14
C PRO A 269 15.38 0.80 2.40
N ASN A 270 15.18 0.12 3.53
CA ASN A 270 14.95 0.72 4.83
C ASN A 270 15.44 -0.20 5.97
N HIS A 271 15.29 0.26 7.20
CA HIS A 271 15.46 -0.58 8.38
C HIS A 271 14.18 -1.42 8.56
N PRO A 272 14.27 -2.74 8.76
CA PRO A 272 13.09 -3.62 8.83
C PRO A 272 12.14 -3.26 9.97
N ALA A 273 12.67 -2.70 11.06
CA ALA A 273 11.85 -2.21 12.17
C ALA A 273 10.81 -1.14 11.77
N ALA A 274 10.97 -0.44 10.64
CA ALA A 274 9.98 0.55 10.18
C ALA A 274 8.62 -0.11 9.89
N ASP A 275 8.60 -1.17 9.07
CA ASP A 275 7.39 -1.92 8.74
C ASP A 275 6.81 -2.59 9.99
N ILE A 276 7.67 -3.24 10.81
CA ILE A 276 7.23 -3.97 12.00
C ILE A 276 6.63 -3.04 13.05
N ALA A 277 7.29 -1.90 13.32
CA ALA A 277 6.82 -0.96 14.33
C ALA A 277 5.48 -0.33 13.95
N GLN A 278 5.29 0.04 12.68
CA GLN A 278 4.00 0.55 12.18
C GLN A 278 2.89 -0.49 12.40
N LEU A 279 3.08 -1.72 11.91
CA LEU A 279 2.06 -2.77 12.03
C LEU A 279 1.75 -3.10 13.49
N VAL A 280 2.77 -3.30 14.33
CA VAL A 280 2.61 -3.64 15.75
C VAL A 280 1.88 -2.53 16.50
N MET A 281 2.16 -1.26 16.20
CA MET A 281 1.47 -0.14 16.82
C MET A 281 -0.04 -0.20 16.55
N PHE A 282 -0.48 -0.52 15.32
CA PHE A 282 -1.91 -0.69 15.02
C PHE A 282 -2.54 -1.89 15.73
N ILE A 283 -1.78 -2.98 15.92
CA ILE A 283 -2.24 -4.15 16.70
C ILE A 283 -2.42 -3.76 18.18
N ILE A 284 -1.46 -3.03 18.76
CA ILE A 284 -1.54 -2.56 20.15
C ILE A 284 -2.75 -1.63 20.31
N PHE A 285 -2.96 -0.68 19.39
CA PHE A 285 -4.12 0.20 19.44
C PHE A 285 -5.43 -0.58 19.39
N LEU A 286 -5.55 -1.55 18.47
CA LEU A 286 -6.72 -2.41 18.39
C LEU A 286 -6.96 -3.15 19.72
N ALA A 287 -5.91 -3.77 20.29
CA ALA A 287 -6.03 -4.55 21.52
C ALA A 287 -6.37 -3.72 22.77
N THR A 288 -5.94 -2.46 22.82
CA THR A 288 -6.09 -1.59 24.00
C THR A 288 -7.34 -0.72 23.96
N HIS A 289 -7.98 -0.54 22.79
CA HIS A 289 -9.07 0.41 22.59
C HIS A 289 -10.37 -0.23 22.05
N CYS A 290 -10.58 -1.54 22.24
CA CYS A 290 -11.78 -2.27 21.78
C CYS A 290 -13.15 -1.73 22.25
N GLU A 291 -13.21 -0.75 23.16
CA GLU A 291 -14.47 -0.14 23.62
C GLU A 291 -14.72 1.31 23.16
N TRP A 292 -13.79 1.99 22.48
CA TRP A 292 -14.00 3.39 22.07
C TRP A 292 -13.49 3.71 20.66
N PHE A 293 -14.35 4.43 19.93
CA PHE A 293 -14.20 5.13 18.65
C PHE A 293 -14.37 4.33 17.34
N PRO A 294 -15.27 4.81 16.44
CA PRO A 294 -15.27 4.36 15.05
C PRO A 294 -13.99 4.88 14.39
N LEU A 295 -13.05 3.97 14.11
CA LEU A 295 -11.82 4.21 13.33
C LEU A 295 -12.06 4.70 11.88
N LYS A 296 -13.32 4.98 11.50
CA LYS A 296 -13.68 5.70 10.27
C LYS A 296 -13.05 7.11 10.19
N HIS A 297 -12.52 7.65 11.29
CA HIS A 297 -11.93 9.00 11.34
C HIS A 297 -10.39 9.05 11.51
N PHE A 298 -9.69 7.92 11.59
CA PHE A 298 -8.21 7.91 11.62
C PHE A 298 -7.56 7.71 10.24
N GLY A 299 -8.35 7.67 9.18
CA GLY A 299 -7.83 7.93 7.84
C GLY A 299 -7.47 9.41 7.72
N PHE A 300 -6.20 9.75 8.03
CA PHE A 300 -5.62 11.09 7.85
C PHE A 300 -6.48 12.23 8.40
N TYR A 301 -6.29 12.57 9.67
CA TYR A 301 -6.72 13.88 10.16
C TYR A 301 -6.08 14.97 9.28
N PRO A 302 -6.86 15.95 8.78
CA PRO A 302 -6.32 17.21 8.28
C PRO A 302 -5.46 17.94 9.32
N GLU A 303 -5.57 17.57 10.59
CA GLU A 303 -4.79 18.10 11.72
C GLU A 303 -3.43 17.38 11.91
N ILE A 304 -3.28 16.13 11.46
CA ILE A 304 -1.97 15.44 11.41
C ILE A 304 -1.15 15.88 10.18
N LEU A 305 -1.77 16.59 9.25
CA LEU A 305 -1.12 17.25 8.14
C LEU A 305 -1.53 18.73 8.05
N SER A 306 -1.98 19.33 9.15
CA SER A 306 -1.99 20.79 9.28
C SER A 306 -0.53 21.18 9.52
N PHE A 307 0.27 21.06 8.47
CA PHE A 307 1.59 21.65 8.44
C PHE A 307 1.40 23.12 8.75
N ASP A 308 2.09 23.59 9.78
CA ASP A 308 2.33 24.99 9.94
C ASP A 308 3.01 25.47 8.64
N PRO A 309 2.36 26.33 7.82
CA PRO A 309 2.96 26.81 6.58
C PRO A 309 4.24 27.63 6.83
N ASP A 310 4.50 28.04 8.08
CA ASP A 310 5.72 28.75 8.47
C ASP A 310 6.92 27.82 8.74
N PHE A 311 6.77 26.49 8.57
CA PHE A 311 7.83 25.49 8.83
C PHE A 311 8.63 25.05 7.59
N PHE A 312 8.40 25.64 6.40
CA PHE A 312 9.16 25.40 5.16
C PHE A 312 9.82 26.66 4.59
#